data_AF-A0AA38I0B1-F1
#
_entry.id   AF-A0AA38I0B1-F1
#
_cell.length_a   1.000
_cell.length_b   1.000
_cell.length_c   1.000
_cell.angle_alpha   90.00
_cell.angle_beta   90.00
_cell.angle_gamma   90.00
#
_symmetry.space_group_name_H-M   'P 1'
#
loop_
_entity.id
_entity.type
_entity.pdbx_description
1 polymer ?
#
loop_
_entity_poly.entity_id
_entity_poly.type
_entity_poly.pdbx_seq_one_letter_code
_entity_poly.pdbx_strand_id
1 'polypeptide(L)'
;MENQESFIAVKPSMDCSGLPDGSDDEDSFVVLETSSTISENMPSSSMNGDVLPLFRTSKVREMQNLIKMEISQITSNSVPEMPAVVDPLDAVASSVAKITISPDSSYEEIQKQVEELIKENETLKNIIAQNNMSMKTQFDRFVRYRDEVTHVMKTYKEKLIEAKNCIDKFKEENAKLGGEVEIYINIKRLHEEEIIKLKERVRKQEDFSIGEILSEATASTNELQTEIANANQKTEELIAENVKLNSEVQNLKEKIEDLQTKLTEAVDNNKTLDEENKKLFSKVENMPKLQQDLSSKHQELKKLTEQLVHAPRLEEQVQTKQEEINVLQFDLSVLTKEVTKLRKENEDLKYKLCNASQESEQFVQSAKTAAHYEEELKLEIENVKKALQDAKNLSAVQMKENHKLRAQLKGLQEKYDSNLVEDYNQVKRQLSISQQTITALEAEREAKGQEIFQLRKLLEESENDEIFALKEQLTVYKSDFEAEKESKATLKREKDQIAEDLQNVQKRNKQLQNEIETLRARNEPPKAEGYKCPKCDFGFTTYQSLENHVHRCLDLEGFP
;
A
#
# COMPACT_ATOMS: atom_id res chain seq x y z
N MET A 1 -71.26 -3.40 11.30
CA MET A 1 -70.01 -2.71 11.68
C MET A 1 -69.02 -2.97 10.59
N GLU A 2 -68.35 -1.92 10.11
CA GLU A 2 -67.42 -2.01 8.99
C GLU A 2 -66.18 -2.86 9.32
N ASN A 3 -65.62 -3.52 8.30
CA ASN A 3 -64.38 -3.03 7.72
C ASN A 3 -64.18 -3.60 6.31
N GLN A 4 -63.79 -2.71 5.40
CA GLN A 4 -63.34 -3.04 4.05
C GLN A 4 -61.82 -3.12 4.07
N GLU A 5 -61.24 -4.22 3.59
CA GLU A 5 -59.81 -4.25 3.25
C GLU A 5 -59.67 -4.27 1.73
N SER A 6 -59.24 -3.13 1.18
CA SER A 6 -59.07 -2.93 -0.25
C SER A 6 -57.66 -3.30 -0.70
N PHE A 7 -57.58 -4.18 -1.70
CA PHE A 7 -56.36 -4.40 -2.48
C PHE A 7 -55.94 -3.11 -3.19
N ILE A 8 -54.67 -2.71 -3.02
CA ILE A 8 -53.99 -1.81 -3.96
C ILE A 8 -52.66 -2.43 -4.35
N ALA A 9 -52.55 -2.83 -5.62
CA ALA A 9 -51.29 -3.19 -6.25
C ALA A 9 -50.69 -1.94 -6.92
N VAL A 10 -49.40 -1.67 -6.71
CA VAL A 10 -48.67 -0.61 -7.39
C VAL A 10 -47.63 -1.23 -8.33
N LYS A 11 -47.77 -0.95 -9.63
CA LYS A 11 -46.74 -1.23 -10.65
C LYS A 11 -45.68 -0.12 -10.64
N PRO A 12 -44.41 -0.41 -10.96
CA PRO A 12 -43.43 0.62 -11.25
C PRO A 12 -43.61 1.16 -12.68
N SER A 13 -43.50 2.47 -12.84
CA SER A 13 -43.37 3.14 -14.15
C SER A 13 -41.95 3.67 -14.32
N MET A 14 -41.21 3.12 -15.29
CA MET A 14 -40.11 3.84 -15.91
C MET A 14 -40.68 4.90 -16.83
N ASP A 15 -40.05 6.07 -16.90
CA ASP A 15 -40.04 6.85 -18.14
C ASP A 15 -38.70 7.59 -18.29
N CYS A 16 -38.15 7.54 -19.49
CA CYS A 16 -36.96 8.30 -19.89
C CYS A 16 -37.38 9.56 -20.65
N SER A 17 -36.70 10.69 -20.43
CA SER A 17 -36.28 11.65 -21.48
C SER A 17 -35.73 12.94 -20.85
N GLY A 18 -34.79 13.60 -21.54
CA GLY A 18 -34.33 14.95 -21.16
C GLY A 18 -32.82 15.21 -21.28
N LEU A 19 -32.28 15.21 -22.50
CA LEU A 19 -31.09 16.02 -22.85
C LEU A 19 -31.58 17.37 -23.41
N PRO A 20 -30.89 18.48 -23.10
CA PRO A 20 -30.00 19.13 -24.08
C PRO A 20 -28.59 19.33 -23.50
N ASP A 21 -27.48 19.20 -24.23
CA ASP A 21 -27.03 19.91 -25.45
C ASP A 21 -26.60 21.38 -25.20
N GLY A 22 -25.31 21.64 -25.49
CA GLY A 22 -24.73 22.94 -25.84
C GLY A 22 -24.70 24.10 -24.83
N SER A 23 -23.58 24.27 -24.12
CA SER A 23 -22.95 25.60 -23.98
C SER A 23 -21.43 25.49 -23.74
N ASP A 24 -20.68 26.06 -24.68
CA ASP A 24 -19.23 26.20 -24.70
C ASP A 24 -18.88 27.55 -24.04
N ASP A 25 -18.15 27.54 -22.92
CA ASP A 25 -17.68 28.75 -22.20
C ASP A 25 -16.32 28.44 -21.52
N GLU A 26 -15.25 28.54 -22.30
CA GLU A 26 -13.86 28.62 -21.82
C GLU A 26 -13.58 29.97 -21.11
N ASP A 27 -12.45 30.04 -20.38
CA ASP A 27 -11.90 31.26 -19.74
C ASP A 27 -12.67 31.89 -18.55
N SER A 28 -12.83 31.14 -17.46
CA SER A 28 -13.06 31.71 -16.11
C SER A 28 -11.80 31.66 -15.24
N PHE A 29 -11.03 32.75 -15.26
CA PHE A 29 -9.76 32.91 -14.53
C PHE A 29 -10.02 33.26 -13.04
N VAL A 30 -10.12 32.25 -12.16
CA VAL A 30 -10.29 32.47 -10.72
C VAL A 30 -8.93 32.61 -10.02
N VAL A 31 -8.54 33.85 -9.72
CA VAL A 31 -7.42 34.14 -8.80
C VAL A 31 -7.90 33.99 -7.36
N LEU A 32 -7.54 32.89 -6.70
CA LEU A 32 -7.81 32.70 -5.28
C LEU A 32 -6.75 33.40 -4.42
N GLU A 33 -7.07 34.62 -3.97
CA GLU A 33 -6.35 35.25 -2.86
C GLU A 33 -6.62 34.51 -1.55
N THR A 34 -5.54 34.12 -0.85
CA THR A 34 -5.63 33.43 0.43
C THR A 34 -5.92 34.42 1.57
N SER A 35 -7.20 34.64 1.88
CA SER A 35 -7.59 35.37 3.09
C SER A 35 -7.71 34.42 4.29
N SER A 36 -6.89 34.66 5.31
CA SER A 36 -6.90 33.91 6.56
C SER A 36 -7.90 34.54 7.55
N THR A 37 -8.89 33.78 8.01
CA THR A 37 -9.60 34.09 9.28
C THR A 37 -9.83 32.83 10.10
N ILE A 38 -9.30 32.87 11.32
CA ILE A 38 -9.57 31.92 12.40
C ILE A 38 -10.84 32.38 13.11
N SER A 39 -11.77 31.46 13.39
CA SER A 39 -12.66 31.60 14.53
C SER A 39 -13.10 30.23 15.03
N GLU A 40 -12.81 29.97 16.30
CA GLU A 40 -13.21 28.76 17.01
C GLU A 40 -14.69 28.82 17.39
N ASN A 41 -15.40 27.69 17.33
CA ASN A 41 -16.18 27.22 18.48
C ASN A 41 -16.64 25.76 18.31
N MET A 42 -16.42 25.00 19.38
CA MET A 42 -16.80 23.60 19.63
C MET A 42 -18.24 23.54 20.24
N PRO A 43 -18.89 22.36 20.50
CA PRO A 43 -18.27 21.04 20.70
C PRO A 43 -18.99 19.76 20.20
N SER A 44 -18.16 18.73 20.00
CA SER A 44 -18.35 17.30 20.35
C SER A 44 -19.62 16.51 19.93
N SER A 45 -19.39 15.48 19.11
CA SER A 45 -19.61 14.09 19.57
C SER A 45 -18.56 13.15 18.95
N SER A 46 -18.26 12.05 19.63
CA SER A 46 -17.14 11.14 19.33
C SER A 46 -17.59 9.92 18.53
N MET A 47 -16.80 9.49 17.54
CA MET A 47 -16.49 8.07 17.27
C MET A 47 -15.25 7.95 16.36
N ASN A 48 -14.22 7.29 16.90
CA ASN A 48 -12.98 6.74 16.29
C ASN A 48 -12.76 6.94 14.77
N GLY A 49 -11.74 7.72 14.42
CA GLY A 49 -11.19 7.77 13.06
C GLY A 49 -9.82 7.09 12.96
N ASP A 50 -9.65 6.20 11.98
CA ASP A 50 -8.34 5.71 11.57
C ASP A 50 -7.54 6.84 10.90
N VAL A 51 -6.33 7.09 11.41
CA VAL A 51 -5.48 8.19 10.97
C VAL A 51 -4.76 7.83 9.67
N LEU A 52 -5.28 8.30 8.53
CA LEU A 52 -4.51 8.36 7.29
C LEU A 52 -3.46 9.49 7.36
N PRO A 53 -2.17 9.22 7.04
CA PRO A 53 -1.11 10.18 7.31
C PRO A 53 -1.02 11.33 6.31
N LEU A 54 -0.77 12.53 6.84
CA LEU A 54 -0.75 13.84 6.18
C LEU A 54 0.49 14.07 5.27
N PHE A 55 0.75 13.19 4.29
CA PHE A 55 1.97 13.25 3.47
C PHE A 55 1.93 14.25 2.29
N ARG A 56 0.77 14.84 1.95
CA ARG A 56 0.64 15.68 0.73
C ARG A 56 1.21 17.10 0.84
N THR A 57 1.45 17.63 2.04
CA THR A 57 1.87 19.04 2.23
C THR A 57 3.37 19.27 2.08
N SER A 58 4.21 18.26 2.30
CA SER A 58 5.67 18.43 2.27
C SER A 58 6.21 18.66 0.86
N LYS A 59 5.89 17.77 -0.10
CA LYS A 59 6.40 17.87 -1.48
C LYS A 59 5.93 19.13 -2.21
N VAL A 60 4.71 19.60 -1.93
CA VAL A 60 4.19 20.85 -2.50
C VAL A 60 4.98 22.06 -1.98
N ARG A 61 5.34 22.05 -0.69
CA ARG A 61 6.19 23.08 -0.07
C ARG A 61 7.63 23.05 -0.60
N GLU A 62 8.19 21.86 -0.82
CA GLU A 62 9.51 21.71 -1.47
C GLU A 62 9.52 22.26 -2.90
N MET A 63 8.51 21.94 -3.72
CA MET A 63 8.38 22.52 -5.07
C MET A 63 8.20 24.04 -5.05
N GLN A 64 7.39 24.59 -4.13
CA GLN A 64 7.26 26.04 -3.97
C GLN A 64 8.58 26.71 -3.54
N ASN A 65 9.39 26.04 -2.71
CA ASN A 65 10.70 26.55 -2.30
C ASN A 65 11.72 26.50 -3.46
N LEU A 66 11.72 25.43 -4.26
CA LEU A 66 12.52 25.32 -5.49
C LEU A 66 12.17 26.43 -6.50
N ILE A 67 10.88 26.66 -6.76
CA ILE A 67 10.41 27.72 -7.66
C ILE A 67 10.82 29.11 -7.11
N LYS A 68 10.68 29.36 -5.80
CA LYS A 68 11.17 30.61 -5.19
C LYS A 68 12.70 30.76 -5.31
N MET A 69 13.45 29.67 -5.20
CA MET A 69 14.91 29.69 -5.32
C MET A 69 15.37 29.98 -6.75
N GLU A 70 14.78 29.34 -7.76
CA GLU A 70 15.07 29.65 -9.18
C GLU A 70 14.67 31.09 -9.54
N ILE A 71 13.49 31.56 -9.13
CA ILE A 71 13.07 32.96 -9.36
C ILE A 71 14.06 33.94 -8.69
N SER A 72 14.54 33.63 -7.49
CA SER A 72 15.54 34.46 -6.79
C SER A 72 16.92 34.46 -7.46
N GLN A 73 17.28 33.38 -8.17
CA GLN A 73 18.52 33.29 -8.96
C GLN A 73 18.43 34.04 -10.29
N ILE A 74 17.23 34.19 -10.85
CA ILE A 74 17.02 34.97 -12.09
C ILE A 74 17.07 36.48 -11.78
N THR A 75 16.54 36.90 -10.63
CA THR A 75 16.57 38.32 -10.20
C THR A 75 17.90 38.78 -9.63
N SER A 76 18.83 37.88 -9.27
CA SER A 76 20.15 38.23 -8.74
C SER A 76 21.21 38.46 -9.81
N ASN A 77 20.96 38.04 -11.06
CA ASN A 77 21.75 38.48 -12.21
C ASN A 77 21.39 39.92 -12.54
N SER A 78 22.13 40.85 -11.93
CA SER A 78 21.92 42.30 -12.06
C SER A 78 21.80 42.73 -13.52
N VAL A 79 20.76 43.53 -13.81
CA VAL A 79 20.67 44.31 -15.05
C VAL A 79 22.03 44.99 -15.29
N PRO A 80 22.68 44.80 -16.44
CA PRO A 80 23.97 45.44 -16.71
C PRO A 80 23.82 46.95 -16.63
N GLU A 81 24.45 47.56 -15.62
CA GLU A 81 24.47 49.01 -15.46
C GLU A 81 25.07 49.63 -16.72
N MET A 82 24.33 50.54 -17.35
CA MET A 82 24.79 51.17 -18.58
C MET A 82 26.09 51.93 -18.30
N PRO A 83 27.17 51.71 -19.06
CA PRO A 83 28.35 52.54 -18.94
C PRO A 83 27.95 53.98 -19.28
N ALA A 84 28.27 54.90 -18.38
CA ALA A 84 28.00 56.32 -18.55
C ALA A 84 28.53 56.77 -19.92
N VAL A 85 27.66 57.41 -20.70
CA VAL A 85 28.05 58.01 -21.98
C VAL A 85 29.12 59.05 -21.66
N VAL A 86 30.35 58.80 -22.12
CA VAL A 86 31.44 59.79 -22.01
C VAL A 86 31.07 60.91 -22.97
N ASP A 87 30.58 62.02 -22.43
CA ASP A 87 29.99 63.12 -23.19
C ASP A 87 30.99 63.71 -24.20
N PRO A 88 30.79 63.52 -25.53
CA PRO A 88 31.71 64.05 -26.53
C PRO A 88 31.51 65.56 -26.76
N LEU A 89 30.46 66.14 -26.18
CA LEU A 89 29.98 67.50 -26.45
C LEU A 89 30.90 68.60 -25.91
N ASP A 90 31.52 68.39 -24.75
CA ASP A 90 32.41 69.38 -24.11
C ASP A 90 33.69 69.66 -24.93
N ALA A 91 34.19 68.66 -25.65
CA ALA A 91 35.38 68.81 -26.50
C ALA A 91 35.10 69.60 -27.79
N VAL A 92 33.86 69.53 -28.32
CA VAL A 92 33.49 70.16 -29.60
C VAL A 92 33.02 71.60 -29.40
N ALA A 93 32.32 71.90 -28.29
CA ALA A 93 31.81 73.25 -28.01
C ALA A 93 32.91 74.30 -27.79
N SER A 94 34.11 73.89 -27.35
CA SER A 94 35.21 74.81 -27.04
C SER A 94 35.96 75.37 -28.27
N SER A 95 35.95 74.65 -29.40
CA SER A 95 36.81 74.96 -30.55
C SER A 95 36.16 75.88 -31.59
N VAL A 96 34.86 75.71 -31.86
CA VAL A 96 34.12 76.43 -32.91
C VAL A 96 34.08 77.96 -32.68
N ALA A 97 34.26 78.42 -31.43
CA ALA A 97 34.16 79.82 -31.04
C ALA A 97 35.34 80.72 -31.47
N LYS A 98 36.36 80.22 -32.19
CA LYS A 98 37.59 80.96 -32.52
C LYS A 98 37.71 81.51 -33.96
N ILE A 99 36.73 81.27 -34.83
CA ILE A 99 36.86 81.60 -36.26
C ILE A 99 36.24 82.97 -36.58
N THR A 100 36.97 84.04 -36.29
CA THR A 100 36.73 85.39 -36.83
C THR A 100 37.92 85.83 -37.67
N ILE A 101 37.83 85.63 -38.99
CA ILE A 101 38.85 86.07 -39.94
C ILE A 101 38.72 87.59 -40.10
N SER A 102 39.73 88.34 -39.66
CA SER A 102 39.83 89.78 -39.92
C SER A 102 40.35 90.03 -41.34
N PRO A 103 39.83 91.01 -42.10
CA PRO A 103 40.26 91.25 -43.48
C PRO A 103 41.73 91.70 -43.64
N ASP A 104 42.42 92.05 -42.54
CA ASP A 104 43.85 92.42 -42.53
C ASP A 104 44.80 91.25 -42.15
N SER A 105 44.29 90.01 -42.02
CA SER A 105 45.11 88.85 -41.62
C SER A 105 46.14 88.47 -42.69
N SER A 106 47.36 88.14 -42.28
CA SER A 106 48.43 87.77 -43.22
C SER A 106 48.20 86.40 -43.88
N TYR A 107 48.79 86.19 -45.05
CA TYR A 107 48.70 84.91 -45.78
C TYR A 107 49.17 83.71 -44.93
N GLU A 108 50.18 83.90 -44.09
CA GLU A 108 50.76 82.88 -43.22
C GLU A 108 49.82 82.53 -42.04
N GLU A 109 49.10 83.51 -41.49
CA GLU A 109 48.05 83.29 -40.49
C GLU A 109 46.85 82.54 -41.08
N ILE A 110 46.42 82.90 -42.30
CA ILE A 110 45.34 82.22 -43.02
C ILE A 110 45.74 80.76 -43.31
N GLN A 111 46.97 80.52 -43.79
CA GLN A 111 47.47 79.16 -44.03
C GLN A 111 47.48 78.34 -42.73
N LYS A 112 48.00 78.90 -41.63
CA LYS A 112 48.02 78.22 -40.34
C LYS A 112 46.61 77.89 -39.83
N GLN A 113 45.66 78.81 -39.99
CA GLN A 113 44.26 78.58 -39.60
C GLN A 113 43.60 77.49 -40.46
N VAL A 114 43.92 77.41 -41.76
CA VAL A 114 43.48 76.30 -42.62
C VAL A 114 44.12 74.96 -42.20
N GLU A 115 45.39 74.92 -41.83
CA GLU A 115 46.05 73.71 -41.31
C GLU A 115 45.47 73.25 -39.96
N GLU A 116 45.11 74.19 -39.08
CA GLU A 116 44.41 73.91 -37.83
C GLU A 116 43.00 73.34 -38.10
N LEU A 117 42.25 73.92 -39.05
CA LEU A 117 40.94 73.40 -39.48
C LEU A 117 41.00 72.02 -40.13
N ILE A 118 42.06 71.71 -40.89
CA ILE A 118 42.25 70.36 -41.47
C ILE A 118 42.49 69.34 -40.35
N LYS A 119 43.32 69.67 -39.36
CA LYS A 119 43.57 68.80 -38.19
C LYS A 119 42.31 68.60 -37.35
N GLU A 120 41.51 69.66 -37.16
CA GLU A 120 40.22 69.56 -36.45
C GLU A 120 39.20 68.71 -37.22
N ASN A 121 39.13 68.83 -38.55
CA ASN A 121 38.28 67.96 -39.36
C ASN A 121 38.73 66.49 -39.29
N GLU A 122 40.05 66.23 -39.22
CA GLU A 122 40.58 64.88 -39.07
C GLU A 122 40.28 64.28 -37.68
N THR A 123 40.43 65.06 -36.60
CA THR A 123 40.05 64.59 -35.25
C THR A 123 38.54 64.35 -35.13
N LEU A 124 37.70 65.27 -35.65
CA LEU A 124 36.25 65.08 -35.70
C LEU A 124 35.85 63.84 -36.49
N LYS A 125 36.47 63.60 -37.67
CA LYS A 125 36.23 62.40 -38.47
C LYS A 125 36.58 61.11 -37.71
N ASN A 126 37.69 61.11 -36.97
CA ASN A 126 38.11 59.98 -36.14
C ASN A 126 37.17 59.76 -34.94
N ILE A 127 36.72 60.83 -34.27
CA ILE A 127 35.72 60.76 -33.19
C ILE A 127 34.40 60.19 -33.71
N ILE A 128 33.91 60.64 -34.87
CA ILE A 128 32.68 60.12 -35.49
C ILE A 128 32.84 58.65 -35.87
N ALA A 129 33.98 58.24 -36.43
CA ALA A 129 34.25 56.83 -36.74
C ALA A 129 34.26 55.94 -35.47
N GLN A 130 34.91 56.41 -34.39
CA GLN A 130 34.93 55.73 -33.10
C GLN A 130 33.52 55.65 -32.48
N ASN A 131 32.74 56.73 -32.55
CA ASN A 131 31.36 56.76 -32.06
C ASN A 131 30.48 55.76 -32.83
N ASN A 132 30.56 55.73 -34.17
CA ASN A 132 29.84 54.76 -35.00
C ASN A 132 30.20 53.30 -34.66
N MET A 133 31.49 53.01 -34.41
CA MET A 133 31.93 51.67 -33.97
C MET A 133 31.41 51.32 -32.57
N SER A 134 31.36 52.30 -31.66
CA SER A 134 30.76 52.14 -30.32
C SER A 134 29.26 51.86 -30.41
N MET A 135 28.50 52.68 -31.15
CA MET A 135 27.06 52.50 -31.39
C MET A 135 26.75 51.13 -32.01
N LYS A 136 27.54 50.70 -33.01
CA LYS A 136 27.40 49.36 -33.60
C LYS A 136 27.62 48.26 -32.56
N THR A 137 28.68 48.38 -31.75
CA THR A 137 28.97 47.40 -30.68
C THR A 137 27.87 47.34 -29.63
N GLN A 138 27.27 48.48 -29.28
CA GLN A 138 26.11 48.54 -28.39
C GLN A 138 24.87 47.90 -29.03
N PHE A 139 24.58 48.20 -30.29
CA PHE A 139 23.48 47.58 -31.04
C PHE A 139 23.62 46.05 -31.11
N ASP A 140 24.82 45.54 -31.43
CA ASP A 140 25.12 44.11 -31.48
C ASP A 140 25.03 43.44 -30.08
N ARG A 141 25.18 44.20 -28.99
CA ARG A 141 24.89 43.74 -27.62
C ARG A 141 23.37 43.70 -27.35
N PHE A 142 22.62 44.72 -27.75
CA PHE A 142 21.16 44.75 -27.60
C PHE A 142 20.47 43.64 -28.40
N VAL A 143 20.93 43.35 -29.63
CA VAL A 143 20.41 42.24 -30.45
C VAL A 143 20.63 40.90 -29.75
N ARG A 144 21.85 40.62 -29.25
CA ARG A 144 22.14 39.40 -28.49
C ARG A 144 21.26 39.27 -27.25
N TYR A 145 21.14 40.33 -26.45
CA TYR A 145 20.28 40.33 -25.26
C TYR A 145 18.80 40.06 -25.60
N ARG A 146 18.26 40.67 -26.66
CA ARG A 146 16.90 40.41 -27.15
C ARG A 146 16.73 38.92 -27.53
N ASP A 147 17.71 38.35 -28.20
CA ASP A 147 17.65 36.97 -28.68
C ASP A 147 17.78 35.97 -27.52
N GLU A 148 18.64 36.27 -26.53
CA GLU A 148 18.73 35.55 -25.25
C GLU A 148 17.40 35.58 -24.48
N VAL A 149 16.79 36.76 -24.28
CA VAL A 149 15.47 36.89 -23.62
C VAL A 149 14.40 36.10 -24.37
N THR A 150 14.39 36.17 -25.70
CA THR A 150 13.44 35.42 -26.55
C THR A 150 13.63 33.91 -26.41
N HIS A 151 14.89 33.44 -26.36
CA HIS A 151 15.22 32.04 -26.14
C HIS A 151 14.78 31.57 -24.74
N VAL A 152 15.04 32.36 -23.70
CA VAL A 152 14.61 32.07 -22.32
C VAL A 152 13.09 31.99 -22.22
N MET A 153 12.35 32.94 -22.81
CA MET A 153 10.88 32.91 -22.85
C MET A 153 10.34 31.66 -23.59
N LYS A 154 10.97 31.26 -24.70
CA LYS A 154 10.61 30.03 -25.42
C LYS A 154 10.82 28.79 -24.55
N THR A 155 11.96 28.68 -23.88
CA THR A 155 12.28 27.57 -22.96
C THR A 155 11.31 27.49 -21.79
N TYR A 156 10.91 28.63 -21.19
CA TYR A 156 9.87 28.62 -20.15
C TYR A 156 8.50 28.18 -20.67
N LYS A 157 8.12 28.60 -21.88
CA LYS A 157 6.86 28.16 -22.51
C LYS A 157 6.86 26.66 -22.78
N GLU A 158 7.98 26.09 -23.22
CA GLU A 158 8.14 24.65 -23.42
C GLU A 158 8.05 23.89 -22.09
N LYS A 159 8.77 24.31 -21.04
CA LYS A 159 8.67 23.74 -19.68
C LYS A 159 7.25 23.81 -19.10
N LEU A 160 6.50 24.89 -19.35
CA LEU A 160 5.10 25.03 -18.90
C LEU A 160 4.17 24.04 -19.62
N ILE A 161 4.39 23.79 -20.91
CA ILE A 161 3.62 22.79 -21.68
C ILE A 161 3.95 21.37 -21.18
N GLU A 162 5.22 21.07 -20.93
CA GLU A 162 5.64 19.80 -20.33
C GLU A 162 5.02 19.58 -18.95
N ALA A 163 5.02 20.61 -18.09
CA ALA A 163 4.40 20.57 -16.77
C ALA A 163 2.87 20.34 -16.87
N LYS A 164 2.19 21.01 -17.80
CA LYS A 164 0.75 20.78 -18.06
C LYS A 164 0.48 19.34 -18.49
N ASN A 165 1.24 18.83 -19.46
CA ASN A 165 1.13 17.44 -19.93
C ASN A 165 1.40 16.41 -18.81
N CYS A 166 2.31 16.73 -17.88
CA CYS A 166 2.61 15.89 -16.71
C CYS A 166 1.44 15.89 -15.71
N ILE A 167 0.85 17.06 -15.43
CA ILE A 167 -0.34 17.20 -14.58
C ILE A 167 -1.52 16.43 -15.18
N ASP A 168 -1.76 16.53 -16.50
CA ASP A 168 -2.90 15.88 -17.13
C ASP A 168 -2.74 14.34 -17.17
N LYS A 169 -1.52 13.81 -17.34
CA LYS A 169 -1.22 12.38 -17.14
C LYS A 169 -1.54 11.93 -15.71
N PHE A 170 -1.12 12.68 -14.69
CA PHE A 170 -1.44 12.35 -13.30
C PHE A 170 -2.94 12.47 -12.98
N LYS A 171 -3.69 13.36 -13.63
CA LYS A 171 -5.16 13.38 -13.52
C LYS A 171 -5.78 12.11 -14.10
N GLU A 172 -5.34 11.69 -15.29
CA GLU A 172 -5.82 10.46 -15.93
C GLU A 172 -5.51 9.21 -15.09
N GLU A 173 -4.30 9.11 -14.54
CA GLU A 173 -3.89 8.03 -13.64
C GLU A 173 -4.72 8.04 -12.34
N ASN A 174 -4.92 9.20 -11.70
CA ASN A 174 -5.78 9.30 -10.51
C ASN A 174 -7.25 8.94 -10.83
N ALA A 175 -7.75 9.24 -12.03
CA ALA A 175 -9.10 8.85 -12.45
C ALA A 175 -9.21 7.33 -12.64
N LYS A 176 -8.21 6.69 -13.25
CA LYS A 176 -8.12 5.23 -13.40
C LYS A 176 -8.06 4.53 -12.04
N LEU A 177 -7.14 4.96 -11.16
CA LEU A 177 -7.01 4.43 -9.80
C LEU A 177 -8.28 4.65 -8.98
N GLY A 178 -8.97 5.78 -9.14
CA GLY A 178 -10.27 6.03 -8.52
C GLY A 178 -11.33 5.02 -8.97
N GLY A 179 -11.38 4.71 -10.27
CA GLY A 179 -12.25 3.66 -10.81
C GLY A 179 -11.91 2.26 -10.30
N GLU A 180 -10.63 1.90 -10.20
CA GLU A 180 -10.17 0.63 -9.63
C GLU A 180 -10.53 0.49 -8.15
N VAL A 181 -10.40 1.56 -7.36
CA VAL A 181 -10.82 1.59 -5.96
C VAL A 181 -12.34 1.42 -5.82
N GLU A 182 -13.14 2.06 -6.67
CA GLU A 182 -14.60 1.90 -6.68
C GLU A 182 -15.02 0.46 -7.05
N ILE A 183 -14.32 -0.17 -8.00
CA ILE A 183 -14.51 -1.60 -8.32
C ILE A 183 -14.16 -2.47 -7.11
N TYR A 184 -13.03 -2.21 -6.43
CA TYR A 184 -12.61 -2.96 -5.25
C TYR A 184 -13.60 -2.81 -4.08
N ILE A 185 -14.14 -1.61 -3.85
CA ILE A 185 -15.20 -1.36 -2.85
C ILE A 185 -16.45 -2.19 -3.17
N ASN A 186 -16.87 -2.23 -4.43
CA ASN A 186 -18.03 -3.03 -4.84
C ASN A 186 -17.79 -4.54 -4.70
N ILE A 187 -16.60 -5.05 -5.04
CA ILE A 187 -16.23 -6.45 -4.82
C ILE A 187 -16.23 -6.78 -3.32
N LYS A 188 -15.63 -5.91 -2.48
CA LYS A 188 -15.61 -6.08 -1.01
C LYS A 188 -17.03 -6.14 -0.43
N ARG A 189 -17.93 -5.26 -0.86
CA ARG A 189 -19.35 -5.27 -0.46
C ARG A 189 -20.05 -6.57 -0.85
N LEU A 190 -19.84 -7.06 -2.08
CA LEU A 190 -20.43 -8.34 -2.53
C LEU A 190 -19.91 -9.53 -1.72
N HIS A 191 -18.62 -9.57 -1.39
CA HIS A 191 -18.06 -10.59 -0.49
C HIS A 191 -18.62 -10.49 0.94
N GLU A 192 -18.81 -9.28 1.47
CA GLU A 192 -19.44 -9.08 2.79
C GLU A 192 -20.89 -9.57 2.80
N GLU A 193 -21.68 -9.28 1.75
CA GLU A 193 -23.03 -9.82 1.56
C GLU A 193 -23.06 -11.36 1.44
N GLU A 194 -22.08 -11.97 0.76
CA GLU A 194 -21.96 -13.42 0.66
C GLU A 194 -21.57 -14.07 2.00
N ILE A 195 -20.63 -13.47 2.74
CA ILE A 195 -20.26 -13.90 4.10
C ILE A 195 -21.48 -13.85 5.04
N ILE A 196 -22.33 -12.83 4.94
CA ILE A 196 -23.58 -12.75 5.71
C ILE A 196 -24.52 -13.90 5.34
N LYS A 197 -24.76 -14.13 4.04
CA LYS A 197 -25.62 -15.24 3.56
C LYS A 197 -25.11 -16.63 3.97
N LEU A 198 -23.78 -16.83 3.96
CA LEU A 198 -23.16 -18.07 4.42
C LEU A 198 -23.32 -18.25 5.94
N LYS A 199 -23.09 -17.19 6.74
CA LYS A 199 -23.32 -17.22 8.20
C LYS A 199 -24.77 -17.52 8.56
N GLU A 200 -25.74 -16.99 7.81
CA GLU A 200 -27.16 -17.33 8.01
C GLU A 200 -27.47 -18.78 7.67
N ARG A 201 -26.87 -19.32 6.60
CA ARG A 201 -27.07 -20.73 6.22
C ARG A 201 -26.47 -21.68 7.25
N VAL A 202 -25.25 -21.40 7.73
CA VAL A 202 -24.61 -22.18 8.81
C VAL A 202 -25.47 -22.15 10.06
N ARG A 203 -25.92 -20.97 10.51
CA ARG A 203 -26.76 -20.85 11.71
C ARG A 203 -28.06 -21.65 11.59
N LYS A 204 -28.76 -21.56 10.45
CA LYS A 204 -29.97 -22.37 10.18
C LYS A 204 -29.70 -23.88 10.19
N GLN A 205 -28.50 -24.31 9.76
CA GLN A 205 -28.10 -25.71 9.78
C GLN A 205 -27.73 -26.17 11.20
N GLU A 206 -27.05 -25.34 11.98
CA GLU A 206 -26.79 -25.56 13.41
C GLU A 206 -28.10 -25.64 14.21
N ASP A 207 -29.01 -24.68 14.03
CA ASP A 207 -30.33 -24.66 14.66
C ASP A 207 -31.15 -25.92 14.31
N PHE A 208 -31.10 -26.38 13.05
CA PHE A 208 -31.77 -27.61 12.61
C PHE A 208 -31.17 -28.86 13.26
N SER A 209 -29.83 -29.02 13.22
CA SER A 209 -29.15 -30.17 13.82
C SER A 209 -29.30 -30.22 15.35
N ILE A 210 -29.28 -29.06 16.02
CA ILE A 210 -29.55 -28.97 17.46
C ILE A 210 -31.01 -29.35 17.75
N GLY A 211 -31.97 -28.91 16.91
CA GLY A 211 -33.38 -29.29 17.03
C GLY A 211 -33.61 -30.80 16.87
N GLU A 212 -32.94 -31.44 15.92
CA GLU A 212 -32.99 -32.89 15.68
C GLU A 212 -32.43 -33.68 16.88
N ILE A 213 -31.22 -33.31 17.36
CA ILE A 213 -30.58 -33.91 18.54
C ILE A 213 -31.43 -33.71 19.80
N LEU A 214 -32.03 -32.53 19.99
CA LEU A 214 -32.92 -32.26 21.13
C LEU A 214 -34.21 -33.10 21.04
N SER A 215 -34.77 -33.28 19.85
CA SER A 215 -35.96 -34.12 19.64
C SER A 215 -35.67 -35.59 19.96
N GLU A 216 -34.55 -36.13 19.46
CA GLU A 216 -34.10 -37.50 19.72
C GLU A 216 -33.77 -37.73 21.21
N ALA A 217 -33.04 -36.80 21.83
CA ALA A 217 -32.75 -36.84 23.27
C ALA A 217 -34.03 -36.74 24.12
N THR A 218 -35.03 -35.95 23.70
CA THR A 218 -36.32 -35.86 24.39
C THR A 218 -37.11 -37.15 24.26
N ALA A 219 -37.13 -37.78 23.08
CA ALA A 219 -37.77 -39.07 22.87
C ALA A 219 -37.15 -40.16 23.76
N SER A 220 -35.81 -40.30 23.73
CA SER A 220 -35.10 -41.27 24.57
C SER A 220 -35.25 -41.00 26.07
N THR A 221 -35.32 -39.72 26.49
CA THR A 221 -35.62 -39.36 27.89
C THR A 221 -37.02 -39.81 28.31
N ASN A 222 -38.02 -39.62 27.43
CA ASN A 222 -39.40 -40.06 27.69
C ASN A 222 -39.48 -41.60 27.78
N GLU A 223 -38.79 -42.33 26.89
CA GLU A 223 -38.70 -43.80 26.96
C GLU A 223 -38.11 -44.27 28.28
N LEU A 224 -36.95 -43.73 28.69
CA LEU A 224 -36.33 -44.03 29.98
C LEU A 224 -37.25 -43.67 31.16
N GLN A 225 -38.00 -42.57 31.10
CA GLN A 225 -39.01 -42.25 32.11
C GLN A 225 -40.14 -43.28 32.18
N THR A 226 -40.59 -43.83 31.04
CA THR A 226 -41.58 -44.91 31.05
C THR A 226 -41.01 -46.23 31.59
N GLU A 227 -39.76 -46.58 31.28
CA GLU A 227 -39.09 -47.75 31.87
C GLU A 227 -38.94 -47.60 33.39
N ILE A 228 -38.51 -46.42 33.88
CA ILE A 228 -38.40 -46.13 35.31
C ILE A 228 -39.77 -46.22 35.99
N ALA A 229 -40.84 -45.71 35.38
CA ALA A 229 -42.20 -45.81 35.91
C ALA A 229 -42.65 -47.28 36.03
N ASN A 230 -42.42 -48.10 34.99
CA ASN A 230 -42.74 -49.52 34.98
C ASN A 230 -41.91 -50.31 36.03
N ALA A 231 -40.62 -49.99 36.17
CA ALA A 231 -39.75 -50.60 37.18
C ALA A 231 -40.17 -50.25 38.61
N ASN A 232 -40.59 -48.99 38.85
CA ASN A 232 -41.13 -48.56 40.13
C ASN A 232 -42.43 -49.29 40.47
N GLN A 233 -43.39 -49.38 39.54
CA GLN A 233 -44.63 -50.15 39.74
C GLN A 233 -44.32 -51.60 40.11
N LYS A 234 -43.41 -52.27 39.38
CA LYS A 234 -43.03 -53.65 39.68
C LYS A 234 -42.32 -53.80 41.03
N THR A 235 -41.61 -52.77 41.47
CA THR A 235 -41.00 -52.73 42.80
C THR A 235 -42.07 -52.62 43.90
N GLU A 236 -43.10 -51.79 43.70
CA GLU A 236 -44.25 -51.70 44.62
C GLU A 236 -45.03 -53.03 44.70
N GLU A 237 -45.24 -53.71 43.58
CA GLU A 237 -45.85 -55.05 43.53
C GLU A 237 -45.05 -56.07 44.36
N LEU A 238 -43.72 -56.12 44.19
CA LEU A 238 -42.83 -57.01 44.95
C LEU A 238 -42.73 -56.66 46.44
N ILE A 239 -42.86 -55.38 46.80
CA ILE A 239 -42.97 -54.94 48.20
C ILE A 239 -44.28 -55.43 48.81
N ALA A 240 -45.41 -55.27 48.10
CA ALA A 240 -46.71 -55.74 48.56
C ALA A 240 -46.76 -57.27 48.73
N GLU A 241 -46.09 -58.02 47.84
CA GLU A 241 -45.93 -59.47 47.96
C GLU A 241 -45.06 -59.86 49.17
N ASN A 242 -43.93 -59.17 49.39
CA ASN A 242 -43.09 -59.38 50.58
C ASN A 242 -43.85 -59.13 51.89
N VAL A 243 -44.69 -58.09 51.95
CA VAL A 243 -45.53 -57.82 53.14
C VAL A 243 -46.51 -58.96 53.40
N LYS A 244 -47.15 -59.51 52.35
CA LYS A 244 -48.02 -60.70 52.49
C LYS A 244 -47.25 -61.91 53.00
N LEU A 245 -46.13 -62.28 52.36
CA LEU A 245 -45.30 -63.41 52.75
C LEU A 245 -44.79 -63.28 54.20
N ASN A 246 -44.39 -62.08 54.61
CA ASN A 246 -43.95 -61.83 55.98
C ASN A 246 -45.11 -61.98 56.99
N SER A 247 -46.35 -61.61 56.61
CA SER A 247 -47.54 -61.88 57.44
C SER A 247 -47.86 -63.39 57.54
N GLU A 248 -47.66 -64.17 56.48
CA GLU A 248 -47.83 -65.62 56.50
C GLU A 248 -46.77 -66.30 57.37
N VAL A 249 -45.51 -65.88 57.26
CA VAL A 249 -44.42 -66.33 58.14
C VAL A 249 -44.71 -66.02 59.61
N GLN A 250 -45.28 -64.86 59.92
CA GLN A 250 -45.68 -64.49 61.28
C GLN A 250 -46.81 -65.39 61.80
N ASN A 251 -47.87 -65.59 61.01
CA ASN A 251 -48.97 -66.52 61.34
C ASN A 251 -48.49 -67.97 61.53
N LEU A 252 -47.47 -68.40 60.79
CA LEU A 252 -46.85 -69.73 60.95
C LEU A 252 -46.00 -69.82 62.22
N LYS A 253 -45.27 -68.76 62.60
CA LYS A 253 -44.54 -68.71 63.88
C LYS A 253 -45.49 -68.82 65.07
N GLU A 254 -46.59 -68.07 65.07
CA GLU A 254 -47.60 -68.11 66.14
C GLU A 254 -48.22 -69.52 66.28
N LYS A 255 -48.49 -70.20 65.15
CA LYS A 255 -48.92 -71.61 65.17
C LYS A 255 -47.86 -72.57 65.72
N ILE A 256 -46.58 -72.34 65.42
CA ILE A 256 -45.48 -73.16 65.96
C ILE A 256 -45.38 -72.96 67.48
N GLU A 257 -45.55 -71.74 67.97
CA GLU A 257 -45.50 -71.40 69.40
C GLU A 257 -46.70 -72.01 70.18
N ASP A 258 -47.91 -71.95 69.63
CA ASP A 258 -49.10 -72.65 70.15
C ASP A 258 -48.90 -74.18 70.19
N LEU A 259 -48.34 -74.77 69.13
CA LEU A 259 -48.01 -76.20 69.08
C LEU A 259 -46.90 -76.59 70.06
N GLN A 260 -45.89 -75.74 70.27
CA GLN A 260 -44.85 -75.95 71.28
C GLN A 260 -45.45 -75.91 72.70
N THR A 261 -46.35 -74.96 72.96
CA THR A 261 -47.06 -74.84 74.25
C THR A 261 -47.89 -76.10 74.54
N LYS A 262 -48.68 -76.56 73.57
CA LYS A 262 -49.45 -77.81 73.66
C LYS A 262 -48.57 -79.05 73.83
N LEU A 263 -47.38 -79.07 73.20
CA LEU A 263 -46.42 -80.15 73.38
C LEU A 263 -45.85 -80.16 74.81
N THR A 264 -45.53 -79.00 75.39
CA THR A 264 -45.10 -78.93 76.80
C THR A 264 -46.19 -79.37 77.77
N GLU A 265 -47.45 -78.96 77.56
CA GLU A 265 -48.60 -79.42 78.36
C GLU A 265 -48.78 -80.95 78.25
N ALA A 266 -48.67 -81.53 77.06
CA ALA A 266 -48.75 -82.97 76.85
C ALA A 266 -47.58 -83.74 77.50
N VAL A 267 -46.38 -83.15 77.53
CA VAL A 267 -45.22 -83.73 78.24
C VAL A 267 -45.42 -83.71 79.75
N ASP A 268 -45.95 -82.64 80.31
CA ASP A 268 -46.21 -82.56 81.76
C ASP A 268 -47.39 -83.44 82.20
N ASN A 269 -48.44 -83.56 81.37
CA ASN A 269 -49.51 -84.54 81.57
C ASN A 269 -49.01 -86.00 81.50
N ASN A 270 -48.00 -86.31 80.68
CA ASN A 270 -47.38 -87.64 80.70
C ASN A 270 -46.57 -87.89 81.97
N LYS A 271 -45.93 -86.87 82.58
CA LYS A 271 -45.24 -87.02 83.87
C LYS A 271 -46.21 -87.32 85.00
N THR A 272 -47.36 -86.63 85.07
CA THR A 272 -48.37 -86.89 86.10
C THR A 272 -49.02 -88.26 85.93
N LEU A 273 -49.27 -88.72 84.70
CA LEU A 273 -49.71 -90.09 84.42
C LEU A 273 -48.66 -91.15 84.79
N ASP A 274 -47.36 -90.88 84.64
CA ASP A 274 -46.29 -91.79 85.06
C ASP A 274 -46.19 -91.87 86.61
N GLU A 275 -46.47 -90.78 87.31
CA GLU A 275 -46.62 -90.75 88.77
C GLU A 275 -47.89 -91.49 89.26
N GLU A 276 -49.00 -91.43 88.51
CA GLU A 276 -50.18 -92.24 88.79
C GLU A 276 -49.97 -93.73 88.50
N ASN A 277 -49.26 -94.08 87.43
CA ASN A 277 -48.86 -95.47 87.16
C ASN A 277 -47.97 -96.04 88.28
N LYS A 278 -47.05 -95.24 88.85
CA LYS A 278 -46.28 -95.63 90.04
C LYS A 278 -47.16 -95.84 91.29
N LYS A 279 -48.24 -95.06 91.45
CA LYS A 279 -49.25 -95.27 92.52
C LYS A 279 -50.18 -96.47 92.27
N LEU A 280 -50.40 -96.86 91.02
CA LEU A 280 -51.19 -98.04 90.65
C LEU A 280 -50.38 -99.33 90.81
N PHE A 281 -49.09 -99.34 90.49
CA PHE A 281 -48.23 -100.51 90.70
C PHE A 281 -48.16 -100.94 92.18
N SER A 282 -48.23 -100.02 93.14
CA SER A 282 -48.28 -100.35 94.58
C SER A 282 -49.65 -100.86 95.08
N LYS A 283 -50.66 -100.95 94.21
CA LYS A 283 -52.01 -101.45 94.55
C LYS A 283 -52.37 -102.81 93.93
N VAL A 284 -51.55 -103.35 93.02
CA VAL A 284 -51.85 -104.60 92.29
C VAL A 284 -51.16 -105.84 92.90
N GLU A 285 -50.21 -105.66 93.81
CA GLU A 285 -49.50 -106.78 94.49
C GLU A 285 -50.29 -107.39 95.66
N ASN A 286 -51.59 -107.65 95.49
CA ASN A 286 -52.39 -108.45 96.42
C ASN A 286 -53.67 -109.03 95.78
N MET A 287 -53.92 -110.32 96.05
CA MET A 287 -55.24 -110.99 96.06
C MET A 287 -55.84 -111.58 94.75
N PRO A 288 -55.53 -112.85 94.41
CA PRO A 288 -56.34 -113.66 93.50
C PRO A 288 -57.38 -114.50 94.27
N LYS A 289 -58.67 -114.14 94.20
CA LYS A 289 -59.81 -115.00 94.61
C LYS A 289 -61.20 -114.44 94.23
N LEU A 290 -61.55 -114.40 92.94
CA LEU A 290 -62.97 -114.28 92.52
C LEU A 290 -63.26 -114.77 91.08
N GLN A 291 -62.73 -115.94 90.70
CA GLN A 291 -63.03 -116.59 89.41
C GLN A 291 -63.97 -117.80 89.62
N GLN A 292 -65.11 -117.58 90.27
CA GLN A 292 -66.08 -118.64 90.59
C GLN A 292 -67.55 -118.15 90.63
N ASP A 293 -67.93 -117.19 89.78
CA ASP A 293 -69.36 -116.81 89.65
C ASP A 293 -69.69 -116.21 88.26
N LEU A 294 -69.35 -116.95 87.19
CA LEU A 294 -69.62 -116.54 85.80
C LEU A 294 -70.18 -117.70 84.95
N SER A 295 -70.98 -118.57 85.57
CA SER A 295 -71.61 -119.75 84.93
C SER A 295 -73.14 -119.81 85.05
N SER A 296 -73.78 -118.87 85.76
CA SER A 296 -75.19 -118.96 86.18
C SER A 296 -76.20 -118.13 85.37
N LYS A 297 -75.76 -117.41 84.31
CA LYS A 297 -76.64 -116.52 83.52
C LYS A 297 -76.91 -116.92 82.06
N HIS A 298 -76.37 -118.04 81.58
CA HIS A 298 -76.60 -118.51 80.19
C HIS A 298 -77.84 -119.43 80.03
N GLN A 299 -78.75 -119.48 81.01
CA GLN A 299 -79.88 -120.42 81.03
C GLN A 299 -81.25 -119.76 81.29
N GLU A 300 -81.45 -118.52 80.83
CA GLU A 300 -82.74 -117.79 80.94
C GLU A 300 -83.28 -117.22 79.61
N LEU A 301 -82.65 -117.51 78.47
CA LEU A 301 -83.11 -117.11 77.12
C LEU A 301 -83.60 -118.31 76.28
N LYS A 302 -84.45 -119.17 76.88
CA LYS A 302 -84.96 -120.39 76.19
C LYS A 302 -86.46 -120.68 76.43
N LYS A 303 -87.26 -119.70 76.87
CA LYS A 303 -88.69 -119.88 77.21
C LYS A 303 -89.59 -118.67 76.87
N LEU A 304 -89.41 -118.07 75.69
CA LEU A 304 -90.30 -117.01 75.18
C LEU A 304 -90.33 -116.96 73.64
N THR A 305 -90.53 -118.12 73.01
CA THR A 305 -90.64 -118.23 71.53
C THR A 305 -91.64 -119.31 71.12
N GLU A 306 -92.81 -119.30 71.76
CA GLU A 306 -93.99 -120.06 71.34
C GLU A 306 -95.23 -119.18 71.50
N GLN A 307 -95.68 -118.56 70.38
CA GLN A 307 -97.06 -118.18 70.03
C GLN A 307 -97.08 -117.10 68.92
N LEU A 308 -97.01 -117.50 67.63
CA LEU A 308 -98.01 -117.21 66.57
C LEU A 308 -97.52 -117.62 65.16
N VAL A 309 -98.47 -118.02 64.31
CA VAL A 309 -98.33 -118.70 63.00
C VAL A 309 -99.56 -118.32 62.16
N HIS A 310 -99.59 -118.07 60.84
CA HIS A 310 -98.62 -118.14 59.72
C HIS A 310 -99.01 -117.08 58.66
N ALA A 311 -98.08 -116.50 57.87
CA ALA A 311 -98.29 -116.18 56.43
C ALA A 311 -97.05 -115.53 55.75
N PRO A 312 -96.52 -116.11 54.65
CA PRO A 312 -95.61 -115.42 53.73
C PRO A 312 -96.11 -115.39 52.27
N ARG A 313 -96.15 -114.22 51.60
CA ARG A 313 -96.16 -114.11 50.12
C ARG A 313 -95.83 -112.73 49.51
N LEU A 314 -94.91 -111.95 50.08
CA LEU A 314 -94.53 -110.61 49.54
C LEU A 314 -93.03 -110.31 49.41
N GLU A 315 -92.12 -111.08 50.02
CA GLU A 315 -90.67 -110.76 49.99
C GLU A 315 -90.01 -110.95 48.61
N GLU A 316 -90.40 -111.98 47.85
CA GLU A 316 -89.75 -112.36 46.57
C GLU A 316 -89.89 -111.29 45.45
N GLN A 317 -90.96 -110.48 45.48
CA GLN A 317 -91.17 -109.39 44.53
C GLN A 317 -90.44 -108.10 44.91
N VAL A 318 -90.10 -107.91 46.19
CA VAL A 318 -89.33 -106.75 46.66
C VAL A 318 -87.84 -106.94 46.35
N GLN A 319 -87.32 -108.15 46.54
CA GLN A 319 -85.92 -108.50 46.27
C GLN A 319 -85.55 -108.24 44.79
N THR A 320 -86.35 -108.77 43.86
CA THR A 320 -86.11 -108.64 42.41
C THR A 320 -86.22 -107.19 41.91
N LYS A 321 -87.14 -106.39 42.46
CA LYS A 321 -87.22 -104.96 42.12
C LYS A 321 -86.10 -104.11 42.73
N GLN A 322 -85.57 -104.49 43.89
CA GLN A 322 -84.40 -103.82 44.46
C GLN A 322 -83.12 -104.08 43.63
N GLU A 323 -82.99 -105.28 43.05
CA GLU A 323 -81.88 -105.63 42.17
C GLU A 323 -81.93 -104.85 40.84
N GLU A 324 -83.11 -104.72 40.20
CA GLU A 324 -83.30 -103.83 39.04
C GLU A 324 -82.92 -102.37 39.35
N ILE A 325 -83.32 -101.85 40.52
CA ILE A 325 -82.98 -100.47 40.96
C ILE A 325 -81.47 -100.31 41.13
N ASN A 326 -80.77 -101.30 41.68
CA ASN A 326 -79.33 -101.24 41.90
C ASN A 326 -78.55 -101.22 40.57
N VAL A 327 -78.99 -101.98 39.55
CA VAL A 327 -78.41 -101.95 38.20
C VAL A 327 -78.64 -100.57 37.55
N LEU A 328 -79.86 -100.04 37.61
CA LEU A 328 -80.18 -98.71 37.07
C LEU A 328 -79.42 -97.58 37.80
N GLN A 329 -79.18 -97.69 39.11
CA GLN A 329 -78.31 -96.75 39.84
C GLN A 329 -76.85 -96.82 39.40
N PHE A 330 -76.34 -98.02 39.09
CA PHE A 330 -74.99 -98.17 38.55
C PHE A 330 -74.86 -97.53 37.16
N ASP A 331 -75.80 -97.82 36.25
CA ASP A 331 -75.81 -97.23 34.91
C ASP A 331 -75.97 -95.71 34.94
N LEU A 332 -76.82 -95.17 35.82
CA LEU A 332 -76.92 -93.73 36.08
C LEU A 332 -75.60 -93.13 36.61
N SER A 333 -74.86 -93.86 37.45
CA SER A 333 -73.54 -93.42 37.94
C SER A 333 -72.51 -93.36 36.81
N VAL A 334 -72.50 -94.35 35.91
CA VAL A 334 -71.61 -94.39 34.73
C VAL A 334 -71.97 -93.26 33.76
N LEU A 335 -73.25 -93.09 33.41
CA LEU A 335 -73.72 -92.00 32.55
C LEU A 335 -73.41 -90.62 33.14
N THR A 336 -73.53 -90.44 34.46
CA THR A 336 -73.18 -89.17 35.13
C THR A 336 -71.68 -88.87 35.03
N LYS A 337 -70.81 -89.90 35.13
CA LYS A 337 -69.36 -89.75 34.93
C LYS A 337 -69.03 -89.37 33.48
N GLU A 338 -69.68 -89.99 32.50
CA GLU A 338 -69.42 -89.64 31.09
C GLU A 338 -69.96 -88.24 30.74
N VAL A 339 -71.14 -87.85 31.22
CA VAL A 339 -71.68 -86.48 31.05
C VAL A 339 -70.78 -85.43 31.69
N THR A 340 -70.19 -85.70 32.87
CA THR A 340 -69.26 -84.75 33.51
C THR A 340 -67.90 -84.68 32.80
N LYS A 341 -67.43 -85.77 32.20
CA LYS A 341 -66.25 -85.79 31.32
C LYS A 341 -66.48 -85.00 30.03
N LEU A 342 -67.56 -85.28 29.30
CA LEU A 342 -67.95 -84.57 28.07
C LEU A 342 -68.20 -83.06 28.30
N ARG A 343 -68.66 -82.66 29.51
CA ARG A 343 -68.75 -81.25 29.90
C ARG A 343 -67.38 -80.59 30.07
N LYS A 344 -66.41 -81.27 30.69
CA LYS A 344 -65.04 -80.76 30.83
C LYS A 344 -64.35 -80.65 29.46
N GLU A 345 -64.53 -81.64 28.60
CA GLU A 345 -63.99 -81.62 27.23
C GLU A 345 -64.62 -80.50 26.39
N ASN A 346 -65.93 -80.24 26.53
CA ASN A 346 -66.56 -79.08 25.87
C ASN A 346 -66.03 -77.72 26.36
N GLU A 347 -65.83 -77.52 27.68
CA GLU A 347 -65.27 -76.25 28.17
C GLU A 347 -63.79 -76.07 27.77
N ASP A 348 -62.99 -77.14 27.74
CA ASP A 348 -61.61 -77.09 27.23
C ASP A 348 -61.55 -76.78 25.72
N LEU A 349 -62.41 -77.41 24.92
CA LEU A 349 -62.54 -77.09 23.48
C LEU A 349 -63.02 -75.65 23.25
N LYS A 350 -63.93 -75.15 24.08
CA LYS A 350 -64.45 -73.78 24.00
C LYS A 350 -63.40 -72.74 24.42
N TYR A 351 -62.58 -73.04 25.41
CA TYR A 351 -61.41 -72.22 25.78
C TYR A 351 -60.39 -72.17 24.65
N LYS A 352 -60.04 -73.33 24.06
CA LYS A 352 -59.15 -73.42 22.89
C LYS A 352 -59.68 -72.66 21.67
N LEU A 353 -60.99 -72.75 21.39
CA LEU A 353 -61.65 -72.01 20.31
C LEU A 353 -61.61 -70.49 20.55
N CYS A 354 -61.81 -70.05 21.80
CA CYS A 354 -61.71 -68.64 22.18
C CYS A 354 -60.29 -68.09 21.94
N ASN A 355 -59.26 -68.80 22.41
CA ASN A 355 -57.86 -68.41 22.22
C ASN A 355 -57.49 -68.37 20.73
N ALA A 356 -57.83 -69.40 19.95
CA ALA A 356 -57.57 -69.43 18.51
C ALA A 356 -58.29 -68.32 17.74
N SER A 357 -59.50 -67.94 18.16
CA SER A 357 -60.22 -66.78 17.62
C SER A 357 -59.49 -65.46 17.93
N GLN A 358 -59.00 -65.30 19.16
CA GLN A 358 -58.26 -64.12 19.58
C GLN A 358 -56.90 -63.98 18.87
N GLU A 359 -56.16 -65.09 18.71
CA GLU A 359 -54.92 -65.13 17.92
C GLU A 359 -55.18 -64.76 16.45
N SER A 360 -56.22 -65.34 15.83
CA SER A 360 -56.62 -64.99 14.46
C SER A 360 -56.96 -63.50 14.30
N GLU A 361 -57.60 -62.89 15.30
CA GLU A 361 -57.95 -61.47 15.28
C GLU A 361 -56.72 -60.57 15.44
N GLN A 362 -55.75 -60.96 16.27
CA GLN A 362 -54.43 -60.30 16.37
C GLN A 362 -53.64 -60.38 15.06
N PHE A 363 -53.61 -61.54 14.38
CA PHE A 363 -52.97 -61.67 13.07
C PHE A 363 -53.63 -60.78 12.01
N VAL A 364 -54.96 -60.66 12.01
CA VAL A 364 -55.68 -59.73 11.11
C VAL A 364 -55.34 -58.27 11.43
N GLN A 365 -55.18 -57.91 12.70
CA GLN A 365 -54.75 -56.57 13.09
C GLN A 365 -53.31 -56.27 12.60
N SER A 366 -52.39 -57.22 12.79
CA SER A 366 -50.99 -57.10 12.35
C SER A 366 -50.84 -57.07 10.82
N ALA A 367 -51.67 -57.81 10.08
CA ALA A 367 -51.70 -57.75 8.62
C ALA A 367 -52.16 -56.36 8.11
N LYS A 368 -53.11 -55.72 8.79
CA LYS A 368 -53.57 -54.36 8.45
C LYS A 368 -52.49 -53.30 8.70
N THR A 369 -51.76 -53.37 9.82
CA THR A 369 -50.66 -52.42 10.08
C THR A 369 -49.50 -52.62 9.10
N ALA A 370 -49.15 -53.87 8.78
CA ALA A 370 -48.15 -54.17 7.75
C ALA A 370 -48.54 -53.60 6.37
N ALA A 371 -49.81 -53.72 5.97
CA ALA A 371 -50.30 -53.15 4.72
C ALA A 371 -50.22 -51.61 4.68
N HIS A 372 -50.51 -50.93 5.79
CA HIS A 372 -50.37 -49.47 5.90
C HIS A 372 -48.91 -49.03 5.71
N TYR A 373 -47.98 -49.71 6.41
CA TYR A 373 -46.55 -49.43 6.25
C TYR A 373 -46.06 -49.69 4.83
N GLU A 374 -46.58 -50.71 4.13
CA GLU A 374 -46.22 -50.96 2.72
C GLU A 374 -46.72 -49.84 1.78
N GLU A 375 -47.86 -49.22 2.08
CA GLU A 375 -48.41 -48.10 1.32
C GLU A 375 -47.62 -46.80 1.58
N GLU A 376 -47.27 -46.50 2.84
CA GLU A 376 -46.38 -45.39 3.19
C GLU A 376 -45.00 -45.54 2.54
N LEU A 377 -44.41 -46.75 2.56
CA LEU A 377 -43.11 -47.00 1.96
C LEU A 377 -43.13 -46.81 0.43
N LYS A 378 -44.23 -47.18 -0.24
CA LYS A 378 -44.41 -46.93 -1.68
C LYS A 378 -44.46 -45.42 -1.97
N LEU A 379 -45.20 -44.67 -1.18
CA LEU A 379 -45.33 -43.22 -1.33
C LEU A 379 -43.97 -42.52 -1.14
N GLU A 380 -43.18 -42.96 -0.16
CA GLU A 380 -41.85 -42.40 0.08
C GLU A 380 -40.85 -42.78 -1.02
N ILE A 381 -40.89 -44.01 -1.54
CA ILE A 381 -40.10 -44.41 -2.72
C ILE A 381 -40.45 -43.54 -3.95
N GLU A 382 -41.71 -43.14 -4.12
CA GLU A 382 -42.15 -42.25 -5.20
C GLU A 382 -41.66 -40.80 -5.00
N ASN A 383 -41.73 -40.28 -3.77
CA ASN A 383 -41.14 -38.99 -3.39
C ASN A 383 -39.63 -38.94 -3.66
N VAL A 384 -38.88 -39.95 -3.20
CA VAL A 384 -37.43 -40.06 -3.40
C VAL A 384 -37.07 -40.15 -4.89
N LYS A 385 -37.83 -40.92 -5.70
CA LYS A 385 -37.65 -40.96 -7.17
C LYS A 385 -37.82 -39.58 -7.81
N LYS A 386 -38.83 -38.82 -7.39
CA LYS A 386 -39.08 -37.47 -7.88
C LYS A 386 -37.94 -36.51 -7.51
N ALA A 387 -37.56 -36.48 -6.23
CA ALA A 387 -36.43 -35.67 -5.75
C ALA A 387 -35.11 -36.00 -6.48
N LEU A 388 -34.84 -37.29 -6.73
CA LEU A 388 -33.68 -37.72 -7.52
C LEU A 388 -33.72 -37.23 -8.97
N GLN A 389 -34.91 -37.19 -9.59
CA GLN A 389 -35.06 -36.67 -10.95
C GLN A 389 -34.88 -35.16 -11.01
N ASP A 390 -35.40 -34.42 -10.04
CA ASP A 390 -35.22 -32.96 -9.93
C ASP A 390 -33.75 -32.60 -9.67
N ALA A 391 -33.05 -33.36 -8.82
CA ALA A 391 -31.61 -33.21 -8.62
C ALA A 391 -30.79 -33.46 -9.89
N LYS A 392 -31.15 -34.48 -10.70
CA LYS A 392 -30.53 -34.72 -12.02
C LYS A 392 -30.77 -33.57 -12.99
N ASN A 393 -31.99 -33.04 -13.03
CA ASN A 393 -32.35 -31.91 -13.89
C ASN A 393 -31.55 -30.65 -13.50
N LEU A 394 -31.43 -30.35 -12.21
CA LEU A 394 -30.66 -29.22 -11.69
C LEU A 394 -29.16 -29.36 -12.00
N SER A 395 -28.59 -30.55 -11.80
CA SER A 395 -27.19 -30.85 -12.14
C SER A 395 -26.92 -30.67 -13.64
N ALA A 396 -27.84 -31.07 -14.52
CA ALA A 396 -27.72 -30.87 -15.96
C ALA A 396 -27.77 -29.38 -16.38
N VAL A 397 -28.52 -28.55 -15.65
CA VAL A 397 -28.52 -27.08 -15.86
C VAL A 397 -27.18 -26.49 -15.40
N GLN A 398 -26.72 -26.82 -14.19
CA GLN A 398 -25.43 -26.37 -13.65
C GLN A 398 -24.24 -26.78 -14.53
N MET A 399 -24.27 -27.98 -15.13
CA MET A 399 -23.24 -28.42 -16.09
C MET A 399 -23.21 -27.55 -17.36
N LYS A 400 -24.38 -27.19 -17.91
CA LYS A 400 -24.47 -26.30 -19.09
C LYS A 400 -23.97 -24.89 -18.76
N GLU A 401 -24.25 -24.39 -17.57
CA GLU A 401 -23.79 -23.08 -17.11
C GLU A 401 -22.28 -23.06 -16.88
N ASN A 402 -21.72 -24.06 -16.18
CA ASN A 402 -20.28 -24.26 -16.04
C ASN A 402 -19.57 -24.35 -17.40
N HIS A 403 -20.17 -25.01 -18.40
CA HIS A 403 -19.61 -25.05 -19.75
C HIS A 403 -19.59 -23.67 -20.43
N LYS A 404 -20.63 -22.84 -20.24
CA LYS A 404 -20.63 -21.45 -20.74
C LYS A 404 -19.55 -20.61 -20.07
N LEU A 405 -19.45 -20.67 -18.74
CA LEU A 405 -18.45 -19.94 -17.98
C LEU A 405 -17.01 -20.35 -18.36
N ARG A 406 -16.75 -21.65 -18.52
CA ARG A 406 -15.44 -22.15 -19.03
C ARG A 406 -15.12 -21.63 -20.43
N ALA A 407 -16.10 -21.57 -21.33
CA ALA A 407 -15.89 -21.02 -22.68
C ALA A 407 -15.60 -19.51 -22.64
N GLN A 408 -16.30 -18.75 -21.79
CA GLN A 408 -16.04 -17.32 -21.58
C GLN A 408 -14.65 -17.06 -20.99
N LEU A 409 -14.27 -17.81 -19.95
CA LEU A 409 -12.92 -17.73 -19.35
C LEU A 409 -11.83 -18.02 -20.38
N LYS A 410 -12.00 -19.07 -21.21
CA LYS A 410 -11.05 -19.39 -22.28
C LYS A 410 -10.93 -18.25 -23.30
N GLY A 411 -12.05 -17.67 -23.73
CA GLY A 411 -12.05 -16.54 -24.67
C GLY A 411 -11.49 -15.23 -24.09
N LEU A 412 -11.55 -15.04 -22.77
CA LEU A 412 -10.86 -13.94 -22.08
C LEU A 412 -9.35 -14.20 -21.96
N GLN A 413 -8.96 -15.43 -21.63
CA GLN A 413 -7.56 -15.84 -21.56
C GLN A 413 -6.86 -15.69 -22.91
N GLU A 414 -7.45 -16.20 -23.99
CA GLU A 414 -6.89 -16.09 -25.36
C GLU A 414 -6.69 -14.62 -25.79
N LYS A 415 -7.59 -13.70 -25.38
CA LYS A 415 -7.42 -12.26 -25.61
C LYS A 415 -6.30 -11.65 -24.75
N TYR A 416 -6.23 -12.01 -23.48
CA TYR A 416 -5.21 -11.49 -22.57
C TYR A 416 -3.80 -11.93 -23.01
N ASP A 417 -3.65 -13.22 -23.34
CA ASP A 417 -2.39 -13.79 -23.83
C ASP A 417 -1.96 -13.13 -25.16
N SER A 418 -2.92 -12.87 -26.07
CA SER A 418 -2.64 -12.16 -27.34
C SER A 418 -2.15 -10.73 -27.11
N ASN A 419 -2.83 -9.96 -26.25
CA ASN A 419 -2.46 -8.58 -25.95
C ASN A 419 -1.08 -8.51 -25.27
N LEU A 420 -0.83 -9.40 -24.29
CA LEU A 420 0.45 -9.46 -23.57
C LEU A 420 1.62 -9.78 -24.51
N VAL A 421 1.41 -10.64 -25.52
CA VAL A 421 2.40 -10.93 -26.56
C VAL A 421 2.62 -9.71 -27.47
N GLU A 422 1.57 -8.95 -27.81
CA GLU A 422 1.71 -7.73 -28.61
C GLU A 422 2.48 -6.62 -27.86
N ASP A 423 2.11 -6.37 -26.60
CA ASP A 423 2.80 -5.43 -25.70
C ASP A 423 4.28 -5.80 -25.51
N TYR A 424 4.57 -7.08 -25.24
CA TYR A 424 5.95 -7.58 -25.14
C TYR A 424 6.74 -7.32 -26.43
N ASN A 425 6.14 -7.57 -27.60
CA ASN A 425 6.78 -7.32 -28.89
C ASN A 425 6.91 -5.82 -29.22
N GLN A 426 6.03 -4.96 -28.68
CA GLN A 426 6.16 -3.51 -28.79
C GLN A 426 7.31 -2.98 -27.92
N VAL A 427 7.38 -3.37 -26.65
CA VAL A 427 8.47 -2.99 -25.72
C VAL A 427 9.82 -3.50 -26.25
N LYS A 428 9.87 -4.74 -26.76
CA LYS A 428 11.09 -5.30 -27.37
C LYS A 428 11.57 -4.52 -28.60
N ARG A 429 10.65 -4.04 -29.44
CA ARG A 429 10.96 -3.15 -30.58
C ARG A 429 11.47 -1.79 -30.10
N GLN A 430 10.82 -1.17 -29.11
CA GLN A 430 11.28 0.10 -28.53
C GLN A 430 12.68 -0.02 -27.94
N LEU A 431 12.96 -1.06 -27.15
CA LEU A 431 14.27 -1.33 -26.58
C LEU A 431 15.35 -1.49 -27.65
N SER A 432 15.05 -2.21 -28.75
CA SER A 432 15.96 -2.36 -29.87
C SER A 432 16.28 -1.02 -30.56
N ILE A 433 15.29 -0.13 -30.69
CA ILE A 433 15.48 1.20 -31.26
C ILE A 433 16.33 2.07 -30.31
N SER A 434 15.99 2.11 -29.03
CA SER A 434 16.77 2.85 -28.02
C SER A 434 18.22 2.38 -27.95
N GLN A 435 18.48 1.07 -28.04
CA GLN A 435 19.84 0.53 -28.06
C GLN A 435 20.63 1.00 -29.30
N GLN A 436 20.01 1.03 -30.49
CA GLN A 436 20.64 1.56 -31.70
C GLN A 436 20.95 3.06 -31.58
N THR A 437 20.02 3.84 -31.03
CA THR A 437 20.22 5.28 -30.79
C THR A 437 21.35 5.55 -29.80
N ILE A 438 21.44 4.79 -28.71
CA ILE A 438 22.55 4.91 -27.74
C ILE A 438 23.89 4.62 -28.43
N THR A 439 24.00 3.52 -29.17
CA THR A 439 25.23 3.16 -29.89
C THR A 439 25.64 4.23 -30.93
N ALA A 440 24.69 4.85 -31.61
CA ALA A 440 24.96 5.96 -32.54
C ALA A 440 25.47 7.21 -31.81
N LEU A 441 24.85 7.59 -30.68
CA LEU A 441 25.28 8.73 -29.87
C LEU A 441 26.65 8.50 -29.20
N GLU A 442 26.97 7.26 -28.81
CA GLU A 442 28.30 6.89 -28.29
C GLU A 442 29.38 7.07 -29.36
N ALA A 443 29.13 6.62 -30.59
CA ALA A 443 30.05 6.81 -31.72
C ALA A 443 30.24 8.31 -32.06
N GLU A 444 29.17 9.11 -32.04
CA GLU A 444 29.27 10.56 -32.25
C GLU A 444 30.05 11.26 -31.12
N ARG A 445 29.85 10.82 -29.86
CA ARG A 445 30.60 11.32 -28.70
C ARG A 445 32.09 10.99 -28.81
N GLU A 446 32.43 9.80 -29.30
CA GLU A 446 33.82 9.41 -29.54
C GLU A 446 34.47 10.24 -30.65
N ALA A 447 33.79 10.42 -31.79
CA ALA A 447 34.26 11.27 -32.89
C ALA A 447 34.52 12.72 -32.43
N LYS A 448 33.59 13.32 -31.70
CA LYS A 448 33.77 14.66 -31.10
C LYS A 448 34.88 14.69 -30.05
N GLY A 449 35.06 13.61 -29.30
CA GLY A 449 36.19 13.46 -28.37
C GLY A 449 37.56 13.48 -29.09
N GLN A 450 37.66 12.80 -30.24
CA GLN A 450 38.85 12.80 -31.08
C GLN A 450 39.10 14.19 -31.72
N GLU A 451 38.05 14.88 -32.17
CA GLU A 451 38.14 16.26 -32.69
C GLU A 451 38.65 17.24 -31.62
N ILE A 452 38.06 17.21 -30.41
CA ILE A 452 38.51 18.05 -29.28
C ILE A 452 39.97 17.75 -28.92
N PHE A 453 40.40 16.49 -28.97
CA PHE A 453 41.79 16.10 -28.73
C PHE A 453 42.73 16.69 -29.80
N GLN A 454 42.37 16.61 -31.08
CA GLN A 454 43.16 17.19 -32.17
C GLN A 454 43.27 18.72 -32.06
N LEU A 455 42.15 19.40 -31.78
CA LEU A 455 42.13 20.86 -31.61
C LEU A 455 42.96 21.32 -30.40
N ARG A 456 42.90 20.61 -29.28
CA ARG A 456 43.77 20.88 -28.11
C ARG A 456 45.24 20.72 -28.45
N LYS A 457 45.60 19.66 -29.16
CA LYS A 457 46.98 19.41 -29.58
C LYS A 457 47.50 20.53 -30.50
N LEU A 458 46.72 20.94 -31.50
CA LEU A 458 47.10 22.03 -32.40
C LEU A 458 47.26 23.37 -31.67
N LEU A 459 46.40 23.65 -30.69
CA LEU A 459 46.53 24.84 -29.85
C LEU A 459 47.82 24.81 -29.01
N GLU A 460 48.11 23.67 -28.38
CA GLU A 460 49.34 23.47 -27.59
C GLU A 460 50.61 23.59 -28.44
N GLU A 461 50.61 23.05 -29.67
CA GLU A 461 51.73 23.22 -30.62
C GLU A 461 51.89 24.71 -31.02
N SER A 462 50.80 25.40 -31.37
CA SER A 462 50.84 26.82 -31.79
C SER A 462 51.24 27.78 -30.67
N GLU A 463 50.71 27.62 -29.45
CA GLU A 463 51.04 28.49 -28.31
C GLU A 463 52.52 28.32 -27.90
N ASN A 464 53.04 27.09 -27.95
CA ASN A 464 54.45 26.83 -27.61
C ASN A 464 55.41 27.47 -28.63
N ASP A 465 55.12 27.37 -29.93
CA ASP A 465 55.97 27.96 -30.98
C ASP A 465 55.97 29.51 -30.92
N GLU A 466 54.81 30.15 -30.71
CA GLU A 466 54.73 31.61 -30.57
C GLU A 466 55.42 32.09 -29.28
N ILE A 467 55.19 31.42 -28.15
CA ILE A 467 55.87 31.73 -26.88
C ILE A 467 57.38 31.51 -27.00
N PHE A 468 57.84 30.50 -27.74
CA PHE A 468 59.26 30.25 -27.98
C PHE A 468 59.88 31.37 -28.83
N ALA A 469 59.25 31.73 -29.95
CA ALA A 469 59.72 32.81 -30.82
C ALA A 469 59.79 34.17 -30.08
N LEU A 470 58.78 34.50 -29.27
CA LEU A 470 58.76 35.72 -28.46
C LEU A 470 59.83 35.72 -27.35
N LYS A 471 60.11 34.56 -26.72
CA LYS A 471 61.21 34.43 -25.73
C LYS A 471 62.58 34.61 -26.37
N GLU A 472 62.79 34.06 -27.57
CA GLU A 472 64.04 34.24 -28.31
C GLU A 472 64.22 35.71 -28.71
N GLN A 473 63.18 36.35 -29.24
CA GLN A 473 63.20 37.77 -29.60
C GLN A 473 63.49 38.67 -28.39
N LEU A 474 62.90 38.40 -27.22
CA LEU A 474 63.20 39.11 -25.98
C LEU A 474 64.66 38.89 -25.52
N THR A 475 65.23 37.71 -25.77
CA THR A 475 66.62 37.38 -25.43
C THR A 475 67.59 38.16 -26.33
N VAL A 476 67.31 38.22 -27.64
CA VAL A 476 68.06 39.05 -28.61
C VAL A 476 68.01 40.53 -28.22
N TYR A 477 66.82 41.11 -28.02
CA TYR A 477 66.70 42.52 -27.63
C TYR A 477 67.40 42.84 -26.30
N LYS A 478 67.40 41.91 -25.34
CA LYS A 478 68.15 42.08 -24.09
C LYS A 478 69.66 42.10 -24.34
N SER A 479 70.18 41.19 -25.17
CA SER A 479 71.58 41.14 -25.57
C SER A 479 72.01 42.42 -26.29
N ASP A 480 71.22 42.87 -27.27
CA ASP A 480 71.49 44.10 -28.03
C ASP A 480 71.49 45.33 -27.11
N PHE A 481 70.54 45.43 -26.18
CA PHE A 481 70.49 46.52 -25.20
C PHE A 481 71.68 46.50 -24.22
N GLU A 482 72.12 45.32 -23.77
CA GLU A 482 73.31 45.19 -22.92
C GLU A 482 74.59 45.59 -23.68
N ALA A 483 74.72 45.18 -24.96
CA ALA A 483 75.82 45.56 -25.84
C ALA A 483 75.82 47.07 -26.17
N GLU A 484 74.66 47.67 -26.46
CA GLU A 484 74.55 49.12 -26.68
C GLU A 484 74.93 49.89 -25.40
N LYS A 485 74.47 49.43 -24.23
CA LYS A 485 74.80 50.02 -22.94
C LYS A 485 76.30 49.96 -22.64
N GLU A 486 76.97 48.85 -22.93
CA GLU A 486 78.42 48.73 -22.77
C GLU A 486 79.18 49.64 -23.76
N SER A 487 78.81 49.61 -25.04
CA SER A 487 79.36 50.48 -26.09
C SER A 487 79.24 51.95 -25.71
N LYS A 488 78.06 52.38 -25.25
CA LYS A 488 77.77 53.74 -24.79
C LYS A 488 78.56 54.12 -23.53
N ALA A 489 78.83 53.17 -22.64
CA ALA A 489 79.72 53.39 -21.50
C ALA A 489 81.18 53.58 -21.94
N THR A 490 81.65 52.83 -22.93
CA THR A 490 83.00 52.97 -23.51
C THR A 490 83.16 54.29 -24.27
N LEU A 491 82.22 54.64 -25.15
CA LEU A 491 82.18 55.94 -25.83
C LEU A 491 82.15 57.11 -24.83
N LYS A 492 81.48 56.95 -23.68
CA LYS A 492 81.53 57.97 -22.62
C LYS A 492 82.93 58.09 -22.02
N ARG A 493 83.61 56.99 -21.69
CA ARG A 493 85.00 57.03 -21.17
C ARG A 493 85.95 57.66 -22.17
N GLU A 494 85.84 57.31 -23.46
CA GLU A 494 86.65 57.89 -24.54
C GLU A 494 86.38 59.39 -24.72
N LYS A 495 85.11 59.81 -24.68
CA LYS A 495 84.74 61.23 -24.70
C LYS A 495 85.34 61.99 -23.52
N ASP A 496 85.25 61.43 -22.32
CA ASP A 496 85.77 62.06 -21.10
C ASP A 496 87.31 62.15 -21.15
N GLN A 497 88.00 61.13 -21.67
CA GLN A 497 89.45 61.14 -21.94
C GLN A 497 89.85 62.20 -22.98
N ILE A 498 89.17 62.27 -24.12
CA ILE A 498 89.43 63.27 -25.17
C ILE A 498 89.18 64.69 -24.65
N ALA A 499 88.18 64.88 -23.78
CA ALA A 499 87.93 66.17 -23.14
C ALA A 499 89.06 66.57 -22.17
N GLU A 500 89.63 65.62 -21.41
CA GLU A 500 90.81 65.85 -20.58
C GLU A 500 92.05 66.18 -21.42
N ASP A 501 92.33 65.39 -22.47
CA ASP A 501 93.45 65.61 -23.38
C ASP A 501 93.36 66.98 -24.07
N LEU A 502 92.17 67.37 -24.53
CA LEU A 502 91.90 68.68 -25.11
C LEU A 502 92.16 69.81 -24.11
N GLN A 503 91.73 69.67 -22.85
CA GLN A 503 92.05 70.64 -21.80
C GLN A 503 93.57 70.73 -21.55
N ASN A 504 94.28 69.60 -21.57
CA ASN A 504 95.72 69.56 -21.35
C ASN A 504 96.50 70.20 -22.52
N VAL A 505 96.07 69.97 -23.77
CA VAL A 505 96.60 70.67 -24.96
C VAL A 505 96.28 72.17 -24.91
N GLN A 506 95.07 72.57 -24.52
CA GLN A 506 94.71 73.99 -24.36
C GLN A 506 95.58 74.69 -23.28
N LYS A 507 95.80 74.05 -22.12
CA LYS A 507 96.72 74.55 -21.08
C LYS A 507 98.14 74.73 -21.63
N ARG A 508 98.66 73.75 -22.38
CA ARG A 508 100.01 73.79 -22.97
C ARG A 508 100.14 74.87 -24.07
N ASN A 509 99.15 75.01 -24.95
CA ASN A 509 99.13 76.08 -25.93
C ASN A 509 99.10 77.46 -25.28
N LYS A 510 98.35 77.63 -24.18
CA LYS A 510 98.35 78.88 -23.41
C LYS A 510 99.71 79.17 -22.76
N GLN A 511 100.40 78.15 -22.25
CA GLN A 511 101.78 78.30 -21.75
C GLN A 511 102.74 78.73 -22.87
N LEU A 512 102.70 78.08 -24.03
CA LEU A 512 103.55 78.43 -25.18
C LEU A 512 103.24 79.83 -25.73
N GLN A 513 101.98 80.27 -25.71
CA GLN A 513 101.61 81.65 -26.07
C GLN A 513 102.25 82.66 -25.12
N ASN A 514 102.19 82.44 -23.80
CA ASN A 514 102.84 83.29 -22.80
C ASN A 514 104.38 83.32 -22.98
N GLU A 515 105.01 82.20 -23.35
CA GLU A 515 106.43 82.13 -23.69
C GLU A 515 106.77 82.94 -24.95
N ILE A 516 105.95 82.85 -26.01
CA ILE A 516 106.11 83.65 -27.24
C ILE A 516 105.95 85.15 -26.93
N GLU A 517 104.99 85.54 -26.10
CA GLU A 517 104.79 86.94 -25.70
C GLU A 517 105.98 87.47 -24.90
N THR A 518 106.52 86.70 -23.95
CA THR A 518 107.74 87.09 -23.21
C THR A 518 108.98 87.17 -24.11
N LEU A 519 109.09 86.34 -25.14
CA LEU A 519 110.17 86.45 -26.14
C LEU A 519 109.99 87.67 -27.06
N ARG A 520 108.77 88.00 -27.48
CA ARG A 520 108.49 89.21 -28.29
C ARG A 520 108.79 90.49 -27.53
N ALA A 521 108.40 90.55 -26.25
CA ALA A 521 108.66 91.70 -25.38
C ALA A 521 110.15 92.02 -25.17
N ARG A 522 111.07 91.11 -25.54
CA ARG A 522 112.51 91.26 -25.37
C ARG A 522 113.23 91.89 -26.59
N ASN A 523 112.58 92.01 -27.75
CA ASN A 523 113.24 92.30 -29.03
C ASN A 523 112.50 93.36 -29.90
N GLU A 524 112.27 94.57 -29.40
CA GLU A 524 111.66 95.67 -30.19
C GLU A 524 112.63 96.87 -30.40
N PRO A 525 113.03 97.23 -31.64
CA PRO A 525 113.94 98.36 -31.93
C PRO A 525 113.26 99.75 -32.03
N PRO A 526 114.03 100.86 -32.02
CA PRO A 526 113.47 102.22 -31.98
C PRO A 526 112.91 102.72 -33.33
N LYS A 527 111.90 103.59 -33.26
CA LYS A 527 111.23 104.23 -34.41
C LYS A 527 112.10 105.31 -35.07
N ALA A 528 112.08 105.38 -36.41
CA ALA A 528 112.77 106.40 -37.20
C ALA A 528 111.85 107.58 -37.60
N GLU A 529 112.45 108.76 -37.79
CA GLU A 529 111.76 110.03 -38.03
C GLU A 529 111.45 110.31 -39.52
N GLY A 530 110.48 111.18 -39.80
CA GLY A 530 109.88 111.38 -41.14
C GLY A 530 110.57 112.39 -42.06
N TYR A 531 110.09 112.43 -43.32
CA TYR A 531 110.61 113.25 -44.42
C TYR A 531 110.10 114.71 -44.35
N LYS A 532 110.78 115.69 -44.98
CA LYS A 532 110.36 117.11 -44.99
C LYS A 532 110.39 117.75 -46.39
N CYS A 533 109.54 118.74 -46.62
CA CYS A 533 109.46 119.50 -47.89
C CYS A 533 110.47 120.66 -47.94
N PRO A 534 111.41 120.70 -48.91
CA PRO A 534 112.45 121.73 -48.97
C PRO A 534 111.97 123.14 -49.35
N LYS A 535 110.71 123.34 -49.77
CA LYS A 535 110.15 124.66 -50.11
C LYS A 535 109.35 125.32 -48.97
N CYS A 536 108.92 124.57 -47.96
CA CYS A 536 108.07 125.06 -46.85
C CYS A 536 108.34 124.41 -45.48
N ASP A 537 109.33 123.53 -45.38
CA ASP A 537 109.78 122.78 -44.19
C ASP A 537 108.73 121.88 -43.49
N PHE A 538 107.59 121.63 -44.14
CA PHE A 538 106.53 120.77 -43.59
C PHE A 538 106.94 119.29 -43.58
N GLY A 539 106.64 118.58 -42.48
CA GLY A 539 107.04 117.20 -42.25
C GLY A 539 105.97 116.16 -42.55
N PHE A 540 106.38 114.99 -43.05
CA PHE A 540 105.52 113.91 -43.54
C PHE A 540 106.02 112.53 -43.09
N THR A 541 105.10 111.69 -42.61
CA THR A 541 105.41 110.32 -42.16
C THR A 541 105.60 109.32 -43.30
N THR A 542 105.25 109.68 -44.53
CA THR A 542 105.35 108.84 -45.72
C THR A 542 105.79 109.65 -46.94
N TYR A 543 106.63 109.05 -47.79
CA TYR A 543 107.19 109.69 -48.99
C TYR A 543 106.09 110.17 -49.95
N GLN A 544 105.03 109.39 -50.15
CA GLN A 544 103.88 109.76 -51.00
C GLN A 544 103.18 111.06 -50.56
N SER A 545 103.16 111.34 -49.25
CA SER A 545 102.55 112.56 -48.70
C SER A 545 103.43 113.79 -48.96
N LEU A 546 104.76 113.60 -48.90
CA LEU A 546 105.74 114.62 -49.27
C LEU A 546 105.69 114.92 -50.78
N GLU A 547 105.67 113.90 -51.63
CA GLU A 547 105.66 114.02 -53.10
C GLU A 547 104.45 114.84 -53.60
N ASN A 548 103.24 114.47 -53.18
CA ASN A 548 102.01 115.20 -53.48
C ASN A 548 102.04 116.67 -53.00
N HIS A 549 102.71 116.92 -51.86
CA HIS A 549 102.87 118.28 -51.35
C HIS A 549 103.89 119.07 -52.17
N VAL A 550 105.05 118.50 -52.53
CA VAL A 550 106.08 119.16 -53.33
C VAL A 550 105.53 119.60 -54.68
N HIS A 551 104.74 118.78 -55.36
CA HIS A 551 104.07 119.17 -56.61
C HIS A 551 103.18 120.42 -56.43
N ARG A 552 102.28 120.42 -55.43
CA ARG A 552 101.44 121.60 -55.13
C ARG A 552 102.24 122.81 -54.68
N CYS A 553 103.39 122.62 -54.03
CA CYS A 553 104.23 123.71 -53.55
C CYS A 553 105.00 124.37 -54.70
N LEU A 554 105.29 123.64 -55.80
CA LEU A 554 106.01 124.17 -56.95
C LEU A 554 105.14 125.01 -57.90
N ASP A 555 103.88 124.63 -58.15
CA ASP A 555 103.01 125.26 -59.18
C ASP A 555 102.46 126.67 -58.86
N LEU A 556 102.88 127.28 -57.73
CA LEU A 556 102.45 128.64 -57.33
C LEU A 556 103.55 129.68 -57.65
N GLU A 557 103.57 130.15 -58.90
CA GLU A 557 104.20 131.42 -59.31
C GLU A 557 103.11 132.38 -59.84
N GLY A 558 102.60 133.25 -58.97
CA GLY A 558 101.52 134.17 -59.30
C GLY A 558 100.87 134.81 -58.06
N PHE A 559 101.58 135.76 -57.44
CA PHE A 559 101.13 136.59 -56.30
C PHE A 559 99.84 137.38 -56.62
N PRO A 560 99.03 137.82 -55.62
CA PRO A 560 99.47 138.40 -54.33
C PRO A 560 99.48 137.48 -53.10
#